data_AF-A0AAE0GXH0-F1
#
_entry.id   AF-A0AAE0GXH0-F1
#
_cell.length_a   1.000
_cell.length_b   1.000
_cell.length_c   1.000
_cell.angle_alpha   90.00
_cell.angle_beta   90.00
_cell.angle_gamma   90.00
#
_symmetry.space_group_name_H-M   'P 1'
#
loop_
_entity.id
_entity.type
_entity.pdbx_description
1 polymer ?
#
loop_
_entity_poly.entity_id
_entity_poly.type
_entity_poly.pdbx_seq_one_letter_code
_entity_poly.pdbx_strand_id
1 'polypeptide(L)'
;MGNQPTKPSEKDAEDLQRNFSRSCARAGKLISESDVLLLCTGAGFSADSGLAVYADIAKIQAYSDRTLSYPDICQPHWLETEPQLFFGFWGGCFNDYRQTQPHEGYELIAQWRNLKNKTEAAKRIRQAIAKTRAEAATGSTPIVEEPYTVSGTAGAFFSFTSNVDAHMFDFFPPEEVRECHGNVELWQCSAPCCQQIWRAPAEFLFHVDPETMLAPAFSVPGEAASPALGIDDAAAASFQECDETKACIGRPLGISRLKTLRYMPTATNPERWVMNESEEATNAKGLQENDDDRTCSNSGNHPTCGQCKAPARPAILMFGDSAWIDTEEQSARWEEWSEAVLQLSIPDSDTKPPLKVCILEVGCGGNVITVRANTERIYKQVTSSGGNCTVVRINPELPLADNDEYQTDFVSIMSKGLPALKEIDRFIPRKSKS
;
A
#
# COMPACT_ATOMS: atom_id res chain seq x y z
N MET A 1 -22.79 -11.31 8.07
CA MET A 1 -21.64 -12.22 7.97
C MET A 1 -21.52 -12.58 6.51
N GLY A 2 -20.45 -12.15 5.82
CA GLY A 2 -20.23 -12.52 4.42
C GLY A 2 -19.85 -14.00 4.32
N ASN A 3 -20.13 -14.61 3.17
CA ASN A 3 -19.64 -15.95 2.88
C ASN A 3 -18.10 -15.93 2.86
N GLN A 4 -17.47 -16.96 3.42
CA GLN A 4 -16.04 -17.14 3.31
C GLN A 4 -15.68 -17.50 1.86
N PRO A 5 -14.59 -16.97 1.29
CA PRO A 5 -14.15 -17.35 -0.06
C PRO A 5 -13.97 -18.86 -0.18
N THR A 6 -14.58 -19.47 -1.18
CA THR A 6 -14.49 -20.90 -1.44
C THR A 6 -13.56 -21.20 -2.60
N LYS A 7 -12.86 -22.33 -2.52
CA LYS A 7 -12.03 -22.83 -3.62
C LYS A 7 -12.93 -23.43 -4.71
N PRO A 8 -12.56 -23.30 -6.00
CA PRO A 8 -13.27 -23.98 -7.08
C PRO A 8 -13.20 -25.51 -6.91
N SER A 9 -14.21 -26.23 -7.40
CA SER A 9 -14.09 -27.69 -7.55
C SER A 9 -13.00 -28.04 -8.56
N GLU A 10 -12.50 -29.28 -8.58
CA GLU A 10 -11.51 -29.72 -9.58
C GLU A 10 -11.98 -29.47 -11.01
N LYS A 11 -13.26 -29.76 -11.27
CA LYS A 11 -13.88 -29.51 -12.58
C LYS A 11 -13.91 -28.02 -12.93
N ASP A 12 -14.30 -27.17 -11.98
CA ASP A 12 -14.33 -25.71 -12.21
C ASP A 12 -12.91 -25.17 -12.45
N ALA A 13 -11.91 -25.69 -11.72
CA ALA A 13 -10.51 -25.32 -11.89
C ALA A 13 -9.99 -25.70 -13.29
N GLU A 14 -10.28 -26.91 -13.77
CA GLU A 14 -9.96 -27.35 -15.14
C GLU A 14 -10.64 -26.47 -16.19
N ASP A 15 -11.92 -26.14 -15.97
CA ASP A 15 -12.69 -25.28 -16.87
C ASP A 15 -12.13 -23.85 -16.91
N LEU A 16 -11.76 -23.28 -15.78
CA LEU A 16 -11.14 -21.95 -15.69
C LEU A 16 -9.78 -21.90 -16.39
N GLN A 17 -8.94 -22.92 -16.20
CA GLN A 17 -7.64 -23.02 -16.88
C GLN A 17 -7.81 -23.11 -18.39
N ARG A 18 -8.69 -24.01 -18.86
CA ARG A 18 -8.96 -24.21 -20.28
C ARG A 18 -9.50 -22.94 -20.95
N ASN A 19 -10.27 -22.13 -20.21
CA ASN A 19 -10.86 -20.90 -20.72
C ASN A 19 -10.01 -19.64 -20.44
N PHE A 20 -8.78 -19.75 -19.94
CA PHE A 20 -7.95 -18.62 -19.52
C PHE A 20 -7.90 -17.46 -20.54
N SER A 21 -7.50 -17.73 -21.78
CA SER A 21 -7.38 -16.69 -22.83
C SER A 21 -8.75 -16.09 -23.19
N ARG A 22 -9.82 -16.91 -23.21
CA ARG A 22 -11.19 -16.43 -23.46
C ARG A 22 -11.68 -15.51 -22.35
N SER A 23 -11.42 -15.85 -21.09
CA SER A 23 -11.76 -14.99 -19.94
C SER A 23 -10.94 -13.69 -19.95
N CYS A 24 -9.65 -13.75 -20.31
CA CYS A 24 -8.81 -12.56 -20.48
C CYS A 24 -9.31 -11.66 -21.63
N ALA A 25 -9.74 -12.24 -22.75
CA ALA A 25 -10.34 -11.49 -23.85
C ALA A 25 -11.65 -10.81 -23.45
N ARG A 26 -12.52 -11.52 -22.70
CA ARG A 26 -13.74 -10.94 -22.13
C ARG A 26 -13.40 -9.78 -21.18
N ALA A 27 -12.42 -9.96 -20.29
CA ALA A 27 -11.96 -8.92 -19.37
C ALA A 27 -11.40 -7.70 -20.12
N GLY A 28 -10.53 -7.88 -21.11
CA GLY A 28 -9.98 -6.77 -21.91
C GLY A 28 -11.06 -5.97 -22.63
N LYS A 29 -12.09 -6.65 -23.17
CA LYS A 29 -13.26 -5.98 -23.74
C LYS A 29 -14.03 -5.16 -22.70
N LEU A 30 -14.37 -5.76 -21.56
CA LEU A 30 -15.13 -5.09 -20.49
C LEU A 30 -14.37 -3.89 -19.90
N ILE A 31 -13.06 -4.05 -19.69
CA ILE A 31 -12.18 -2.97 -19.25
C ILE A 31 -12.13 -1.87 -20.31
N SER A 32 -12.14 -2.18 -21.59
CA SER A 32 -12.13 -1.17 -22.65
C SER A 32 -13.45 -0.40 -22.75
N GLU A 33 -14.58 -1.12 -22.67
CA GLU A 33 -15.94 -0.59 -22.83
C GLU A 33 -16.52 0.07 -21.57
N SER A 34 -15.92 -0.14 -20.39
CA SER A 34 -16.36 0.54 -19.17
C SER A 34 -16.10 2.04 -19.23
N ASP A 35 -16.81 2.82 -18.45
CA ASP A 35 -16.49 4.22 -18.23
C ASP A 35 -15.47 4.39 -17.11
N VAL A 36 -15.62 3.57 -16.05
CA VAL A 36 -14.83 3.60 -14.82
C VAL A 36 -14.04 2.31 -14.67
N LEU A 37 -12.81 2.42 -14.19
CA LEU A 37 -11.97 1.30 -13.77
C LEU A 37 -11.59 1.46 -12.29
N LEU A 38 -12.13 0.59 -11.43
CA LEU A 38 -11.70 0.46 -10.04
C LEU A 38 -10.69 -0.67 -9.94
N LEU A 39 -9.46 -0.38 -9.53
CA LEU A 39 -8.45 -1.39 -9.23
C LEU A 39 -8.54 -1.77 -7.75
N CYS A 40 -8.78 -3.05 -7.47
CA CYS A 40 -8.79 -3.64 -6.13
C CYS A 40 -7.62 -4.62 -6.00
N THR A 41 -6.68 -4.42 -5.09
CA THR A 41 -5.48 -5.28 -4.99
C THR A 41 -5.19 -5.76 -3.59
N GLY A 42 -4.71 -7.01 -3.52
CA GLY A 42 -4.16 -7.62 -2.31
C GLY A 42 -2.75 -8.15 -2.55
N ALA A 43 -2.15 -8.78 -1.53
CA ALA A 43 -0.72 -9.12 -1.54
C ALA A 43 -0.30 -9.97 -2.75
N GLY A 44 -1.22 -10.80 -3.28
CA GLY A 44 -0.97 -11.62 -4.46
C GLY A 44 -0.73 -10.82 -5.75
N PHE A 45 -1.06 -9.52 -5.78
CA PHE A 45 -0.71 -8.63 -6.89
C PHE A 45 0.80 -8.37 -6.90
N SER A 46 1.34 -7.87 -5.79
CA SER A 46 2.77 -7.58 -5.63
C SER A 46 3.66 -8.84 -5.58
N ALA A 47 3.08 -10.03 -5.37
CA ALA A 47 3.81 -11.29 -5.37
C ALA A 47 4.56 -11.56 -6.69
N ASP A 48 4.05 -11.08 -7.83
CA ASP A 48 4.72 -11.20 -9.12
C ASP A 48 5.96 -10.29 -9.25
N SER A 49 6.17 -9.34 -8.32
CA SER A 49 7.43 -8.59 -8.15
C SER A 49 8.49 -9.39 -7.39
N GLY A 50 8.15 -10.55 -6.83
CA GLY A 50 9.02 -11.35 -5.96
C GLY A 50 8.82 -11.11 -4.46
N LEU A 51 7.83 -10.30 -4.07
CA LEU A 51 7.49 -10.07 -2.67
C LEU A 51 6.76 -11.28 -2.07
N ALA A 52 7.07 -11.59 -0.81
CA ALA A 52 6.40 -12.65 -0.07
C ALA A 52 4.91 -12.33 0.14
N VAL A 53 4.04 -13.34 0.01
CA VAL A 53 2.66 -13.25 0.48
C VAL A 53 2.54 -13.76 1.91
N TYR A 54 1.40 -13.54 2.56
CA TYR A 54 1.17 -13.92 3.97
C TYR A 54 1.47 -15.40 4.27
N ALA A 55 1.19 -16.29 3.31
CA ALA A 55 1.45 -17.73 3.46
C ALA A 55 2.95 -18.09 3.39
N ASP A 56 3.78 -17.23 2.79
CA ASP A 56 5.23 -17.46 2.67
C ASP A 56 5.99 -16.94 3.89
N ILE A 57 5.48 -15.89 4.54
CA ILE A 57 6.10 -15.31 5.74
C ILE A 57 6.23 -16.34 6.86
N ALA A 58 5.17 -17.12 7.11
CA ALA A 58 5.19 -18.15 8.15
C ALA A 58 6.16 -19.32 7.85
N LYS A 59 6.70 -19.41 6.62
CA LYS A 59 7.68 -20.42 6.22
C LYS A 59 9.12 -19.96 6.37
N ILE A 60 9.35 -18.69 6.70
CA ILE A 60 10.69 -18.18 6.99
C ILE A 60 11.20 -18.90 8.24
N GLN A 61 12.38 -19.53 8.14
CA GLN A 61 12.92 -20.45 9.15
C GLN A 61 12.92 -19.83 10.56
N ALA A 62 13.36 -18.58 10.68
CA ALA A 62 13.41 -17.83 11.94
C ALA A 62 12.05 -17.72 12.64
N TYR A 63 10.95 -17.62 11.88
CA TYR A 63 9.60 -17.56 12.44
C TYR A 63 9.00 -18.96 12.66
N SER A 64 9.27 -19.90 11.75
CA SER A 64 8.78 -21.27 11.88
C SER A 64 9.40 -22.00 13.07
N ASP A 65 10.68 -21.76 13.37
CA ASP A 65 11.36 -22.31 14.56
C ASP A 65 10.73 -21.84 15.87
N ARG A 66 10.03 -20.70 15.82
CA ARG A 66 9.29 -20.11 16.94
C ARG A 66 7.80 -20.45 16.91
N THR A 67 7.35 -21.25 15.94
CA THR A 67 5.93 -21.61 15.71
C THR A 67 5.04 -20.37 15.55
N LEU A 68 5.57 -19.28 14.98
CA LEU A 68 4.82 -18.04 14.79
C LEU A 68 4.11 -18.05 13.43
N SER A 69 2.79 -17.83 13.44
CA SER A 69 2.02 -17.60 12.22
C SER A 69 2.06 -16.13 11.79
N TYR A 70 1.60 -15.82 10.57
CA TYR A 70 1.54 -14.44 10.09
C TYR A 70 0.73 -13.51 11.02
N PRO A 71 -0.50 -13.89 11.48
CA PRO A 71 -1.21 -13.11 12.48
C PRO A 71 -0.51 -12.97 13.84
N ASP A 72 0.37 -13.91 14.22
CA ASP A 72 1.11 -13.81 15.48
C ASP A 72 2.21 -12.74 15.37
N ILE A 73 2.98 -12.75 14.28
CA ILE A 73 4.08 -11.82 14.03
C ILE A 73 3.56 -10.39 13.83
N CYS A 74 2.41 -10.25 13.15
CA CYS A 74 1.81 -8.96 12.83
C CYS A 74 0.95 -8.39 13.97
N GLN A 75 1.45 -8.42 15.21
CA GLN A 75 0.78 -7.83 16.37
C GLN A 75 1.61 -6.71 17.00
N PRO A 76 0.97 -5.62 17.47
CA PRO A 76 1.67 -4.50 18.06
C PRO A 76 2.34 -4.84 19.40
N HIS A 77 1.89 -5.88 20.12
CA HIS A 77 2.42 -6.23 21.45
C HIS A 77 3.93 -6.54 21.44
N TRP A 78 4.48 -7.00 20.30
CA TRP A 78 5.92 -7.24 20.16
C TRP A 78 6.77 -5.99 20.34
N LEU A 79 6.22 -4.78 20.13
CA LEU A 79 6.93 -3.53 20.45
C LEU A 79 7.31 -3.41 21.93
N GLU A 80 6.57 -4.07 22.82
CA GLU A 80 6.82 -4.04 24.27
C GLU A 80 7.54 -5.30 24.73
N THR A 81 7.13 -6.47 24.24
CA THR A 81 7.64 -7.75 24.73
C THR A 81 8.96 -8.16 24.06
N GLU A 82 9.15 -7.85 22.78
CA GLU A 82 10.34 -8.23 22.02
C GLU A 82 10.59 -7.28 20.83
N PRO A 83 11.05 -6.05 21.08
CA PRO A 83 11.18 -5.02 20.04
C PRO A 83 12.05 -5.44 18.86
N GLN A 84 13.08 -6.26 19.11
CA GLN A 84 13.97 -6.74 18.05
C GLN A 84 13.24 -7.65 17.04
N LEU A 85 12.27 -8.45 17.49
CA LEU A 85 11.42 -9.25 16.61
C LEU A 85 10.49 -8.33 15.81
N PHE A 86 9.86 -7.36 16.47
CA PHE A 86 8.95 -6.43 15.80
C PHE A 86 9.64 -5.66 14.68
N PHE A 87 10.79 -5.03 14.98
CA PHE A 87 11.55 -4.27 14.00
C PHE A 87 12.31 -5.16 13.03
N GLY A 88 12.61 -6.40 13.39
CA GLY A 88 13.19 -7.38 12.47
C GLY A 88 12.20 -7.75 11.36
N PHE A 89 10.95 -8.04 11.74
CA PHE A 89 9.88 -8.30 10.78
C PHE A 89 9.50 -7.06 9.96
N TRP A 90 9.04 -6.00 10.61
CA TRP A 90 8.57 -4.81 9.89
C TRP A 90 9.69 -4.06 9.19
N GLY A 91 10.90 -4.06 9.75
CA GLY A 91 12.09 -3.50 9.11
C GLY A 91 12.54 -4.32 7.91
N GLY A 92 12.42 -5.66 7.98
CA GLY A 92 12.64 -6.54 6.83
C GLY A 92 11.65 -6.25 5.71
N CYS A 93 10.35 -6.18 6.02
CA CYS A 93 9.32 -5.79 5.06
C CYS A 93 9.59 -4.40 4.44
N PHE A 94 9.93 -3.42 5.28
CA PHE A 94 10.28 -2.06 4.83
C PHE A 94 11.44 -2.07 3.83
N ASN A 95 12.51 -2.80 4.13
CA ASN A 95 13.66 -2.94 3.25
C ASN A 95 13.28 -3.64 1.94
N ASP A 96 12.60 -4.79 2.03
CA ASP A 96 12.17 -5.57 0.86
C ASP A 96 11.28 -4.74 -0.07
N TYR A 97 10.31 -4.00 0.46
CA TYR A 97 9.39 -3.18 -0.32
C TYR A 97 10.12 -2.03 -1.02
N ARG A 98 11.12 -1.43 -0.37
CA ARG A 98 11.96 -0.39 -0.98
C ARG A 98 12.90 -0.94 -2.05
N GLN A 99 13.47 -2.11 -1.84
CA GLN A 99 14.48 -2.70 -2.73
C GLN A 99 13.88 -3.49 -3.89
N THR A 100 12.62 -3.91 -3.77
CA THR A 100 11.93 -4.65 -4.82
C THR A 100 11.41 -3.73 -5.91
N GLN A 101 11.73 -4.07 -7.16
CA GLN A 101 11.18 -3.41 -8.34
C GLN A 101 9.75 -3.91 -8.61
N PRO A 102 8.74 -3.02 -8.66
CA PRO A 102 7.39 -3.42 -9.05
C PRO A 102 7.36 -4.05 -10.45
N HIS A 103 6.58 -5.12 -10.61
CA HIS A 103 6.42 -5.82 -11.88
C HIS A 103 5.69 -4.97 -12.94
N GLU A 104 5.81 -5.34 -14.22
CA GLU A 104 5.26 -4.62 -15.39
C GLU A 104 3.73 -4.40 -15.36
N GLY A 105 3.01 -5.16 -14.53
CA GLY A 105 1.54 -5.06 -14.42
C GLY A 105 1.08 -3.71 -13.85
N TYR A 106 1.88 -3.10 -12.98
CA TYR A 106 1.66 -1.73 -12.53
C TYR A 106 1.66 -0.74 -13.70
N GLU A 107 2.62 -0.88 -14.62
CA GLU A 107 2.73 -0.03 -15.80
C GLU A 107 1.56 -0.24 -16.78
N LEU A 108 1.14 -1.49 -17.01
CA LEU A 108 -0.04 -1.80 -17.84
C LEU A 108 -1.30 -1.12 -17.29
N ILE A 109 -1.55 -1.22 -15.99
CA ILE A 109 -2.71 -0.58 -15.36
C ILE A 109 -2.57 0.95 -15.43
N ALA A 110 -1.38 1.51 -15.22
CA ALA A 110 -1.14 2.96 -15.39
C ALA A 110 -1.49 3.44 -16.81
N GLN A 111 -1.20 2.63 -17.84
CA GLN A 111 -1.61 2.92 -19.21
C GLN A 111 -3.14 2.89 -19.37
N TRP A 112 -3.83 1.89 -18.81
CA TRP A 112 -5.29 1.80 -18.85
C TRP A 112 -5.96 2.97 -18.10
N ARG A 113 -5.44 3.31 -16.92
CA ARG A 113 -5.81 4.50 -16.13
C ARG A 113 -5.72 5.77 -16.96
N ASN A 114 -4.64 5.95 -17.72
CA ASN A 114 -4.46 7.11 -18.59
C ASN A 114 -5.48 7.17 -19.73
N LEU A 115 -5.94 6.04 -20.25
CA LEU A 115 -7.05 5.99 -21.21
C LEU A 115 -8.36 6.42 -20.56
N LYS A 116 -8.70 5.89 -19.38
CA LYS A 116 -9.92 6.22 -18.64
C LYS A 116 -9.99 7.68 -18.24
N ASN A 117 -8.88 8.25 -17.78
CA ASN A 117 -8.85 9.62 -17.30
C ASN A 117 -8.91 10.71 -18.38
N LYS A 118 -8.85 10.34 -19.66
CA LYS A 118 -9.02 11.23 -20.82
C LYS A 118 -10.45 11.22 -21.38
N THR A 119 -11.40 10.57 -20.70
CA THR A 119 -12.79 10.43 -21.15
C THR A 119 -13.71 11.52 -20.60
N GLU A 120 -14.92 11.63 -21.15
CA GLU A 120 -15.98 12.47 -20.61
C GLU A 120 -16.47 11.97 -19.24
N ALA A 121 -16.44 10.66 -18.99
CA ALA A 121 -16.75 10.08 -17.68
C ALA A 121 -15.83 10.64 -16.57
N ALA A 122 -14.53 10.73 -16.85
CA ALA A 122 -13.58 11.30 -15.90
C ALA A 122 -13.86 12.78 -15.58
N LYS A 123 -14.36 13.56 -16.55
CA LYS A 123 -14.78 14.95 -16.31
C LYS A 123 -16.04 15.02 -15.45
N ARG A 124 -17.04 14.18 -15.75
CA ARG A 124 -18.29 14.09 -14.97
C ARG A 124 -18.01 13.76 -13.50
N ILE A 125 -17.12 12.80 -13.24
CA ILE A 125 -16.73 12.43 -11.87
C ILE A 125 -16.06 13.60 -11.15
N ARG A 126 -15.06 14.25 -11.77
CA ARG A 126 -14.40 15.42 -11.16
C ARG A 126 -15.37 16.56 -10.90
N GLN A 127 -16.33 16.80 -11.80
CA GLN A 127 -17.37 17.82 -11.62
C GLN A 127 -18.31 17.47 -10.45
N ALA A 128 -18.72 16.20 -10.33
CA ALA A 128 -19.55 15.75 -9.22
C ALA A 128 -18.83 15.93 -7.88
N ILE A 129 -17.56 15.52 -7.78
CA ILE A 129 -16.74 15.72 -6.58
C ILE A 129 -16.58 17.20 -6.24
N ALA A 130 -16.25 18.04 -7.25
CA ALA A 130 -16.10 19.48 -7.06
C ALA A 130 -17.39 20.14 -6.57
N LYS A 131 -18.55 19.70 -7.09
CA LYS A 131 -19.86 20.17 -6.63
C LYS A 131 -20.11 19.81 -5.16
N THR A 132 -19.92 18.54 -4.79
CA THR A 132 -20.09 18.08 -3.40
C THR A 132 -19.18 18.86 -2.43
N ARG A 133 -17.92 19.07 -2.79
CA ARG A 133 -16.97 19.87 -1.97
C ARG A 133 -17.40 21.32 -1.83
N ALA A 134 -17.91 21.94 -2.89
CA ALA A 134 -18.42 23.31 -2.84
C ALA A 134 -19.65 23.45 -1.92
N GLU A 135 -20.51 22.44 -1.88
CA GLU A 135 -21.67 22.38 -0.99
C GLU A 135 -21.27 22.13 0.48
N ALA A 136 -20.17 21.40 0.74
CA ALA A 136 -19.66 21.14 2.09
C ALA A 136 -18.84 22.30 2.70
N ALA A 137 -18.25 23.17 1.86
CA ALA A 137 -17.36 24.26 2.28
C ALA A 137 -18.03 25.35 3.14
N THR A 138 -19.34 25.28 3.39
CA THR A 138 -20.07 26.19 4.28
C THR A 138 -19.90 25.90 5.78
N GLY A 139 -18.99 25.00 6.20
CA GLY A 139 -18.80 24.73 7.64
C GLY A 139 -17.68 23.79 8.10
N SER A 140 -16.60 23.54 7.34
CA SER A 140 -15.56 22.58 7.75
C SER A 140 -14.27 23.22 8.30
N THR A 141 -13.74 22.57 9.34
CA THR A 141 -12.41 22.76 9.96
C THR A 141 -11.29 22.49 8.95
N PRO A 142 -10.09 23.11 9.07
CA PRO A 142 -9.01 22.92 8.10
C PRO A 142 -8.55 21.46 8.04
N ILE A 143 -8.18 21.05 6.83
CA ILE A 143 -7.55 19.76 6.53
C ILE A 143 -6.26 19.64 7.36
N VAL A 144 -6.07 18.50 8.03
CA VAL A 144 -4.78 18.15 8.63
C VAL A 144 -3.82 17.89 7.47
N GLU A 145 -2.66 18.53 7.49
CA GLU A 145 -1.68 18.43 6.39
C GLU A 145 -1.17 16.99 6.28
N GLU A 146 -1.56 16.28 5.22
CA GLU A 146 -1.09 14.93 4.90
C GLU A 146 0.44 14.87 4.89
N PRO A 147 1.04 13.71 5.21
CA PRO A 147 2.50 13.56 5.24
C PRO A 147 3.19 13.63 3.86
N TYR A 148 2.42 13.84 2.78
CA TYR A 148 2.89 14.05 1.41
C TYR A 148 1.92 14.97 0.66
N THR A 149 2.39 15.59 -0.41
CA THR A 149 1.58 16.51 -1.22
C THR A 149 0.56 15.76 -2.05
N VAL A 150 -0.70 16.21 -1.99
CA VAL A 150 -1.78 15.74 -2.87
C VAL A 150 -2.25 16.89 -3.74
N SER A 151 -2.16 16.73 -5.06
CA SER A 151 -2.54 17.76 -6.01
C SER A 151 -3.47 17.18 -7.07
N GLY A 152 -4.78 17.28 -6.88
CA GLY A 152 -5.73 16.90 -7.91
C GLY A 152 -7.06 16.39 -7.41
N THR A 153 -7.76 15.72 -8.32
CA THR A 153 -9.02 15.03 -8.05
C THR A 153 -9.12 13.83 -8.98
N ALA A 154 -9.39 12.66 -8.41
CA ALA A 154 -9.54 11.41 -9.15
C ALA A 154 -10.55 11.55 -10.30
N GLY A 155 -10.22 10.90 -11.41
CA GLY A 155 -11.11 10.83 -12.58
C GLY A 155 -11.88 9.52 -12.63
N ALA A 156 -11.82 8.84 -13.77
CA ALA A 156 -12.50 7.57 -14.00
C ALA A 156 -11.67 6.34 -13.60
N PHE A 157 -10.69 6.54 -12.73
CA PHE A 157 -9.86 5.49 -12.15
C PHE A 157 -9.64 5.75 -10.67
N PHE A 158 -9.60 4.68 -9.89
CA PHE A 158 -9.15 4.69 -8.49
C PHE A 158 -8.52 3.34 -8.15
N SER A 159 -7.55 3.34 -7.25
CA SER A 159 -6.95 2.15 -6.66
C SER A 159 -7.33 2.03 -5.19
N PHE A 160 -7.87 0.87 -4.81
CA PHE A 160 -8.16 0.48 -3.45
C PHE A 160 -7.36 -0.77 -3.13
N THR A 161 -6.39 -0.67 -2.22
CA THR A 161 -5.43 -1.74 -1.95
C THR A 161 -5.30 -2.03 -0.47
N SER A 162 -5.12 -3.31 -0.12
CA SER A 162 -4.67 -3.72 1.21
C SER A 162 -3.15 -3.88 1.30
N ASN A 163 -2.43 -3.69 0.19
CA ASN A 163 -0.97 -3.80 0.19
C ASN A 163 -0.38 -2.61 0.95
N VAL A 164 0.62 -2.91 1.77
CA VAL A 164 1.32 -1.94 2.61
C VAL A 164 2.70 -1.59 2.05
N ASP A 165 3.00 -2.04 0.82
CA ASP A 165 4.29 -1.92 0.14
C ASP A 165 4.56 -0.55 -0.49
N ALA A 166 3.54 0.33 -0.55
CA ALA A 166 3.59 1.64 -1.19
C ALA A 166 3.93 1.64 -2.69
N HIS A 167 3.97 0.49 -3.38
CA HIS A 167 4.29 0.39 -4.82
C HIS A 167 3.26 1.11 -5.70
N MET A 168 2.03 1.30 -5.22
CA MET A 168 1.03 2.10 -5.94
C MET A 168 1.52 3.53 -6.20
N PHE A 169 2.23 4.14 -5.26
CA PHE A 169 2.74 5.50 -5.41
C PHE A 169 3.95 5.63 -6.36
N ASP A 170 4.45 4.52 -6.89
CA ASP A 170 5.42 4.57 -7.99
C ASP A 170 4.74 4.91 -9.32
N PHE A 171 3.44 4.57 -9.47
CA PHE A 171 2.72 4.62 -10.75
C PHE A 171 1.46 5.50 -10.73
N PHE A 172 0.85 5.69 -9.57
CA PHE A 172 -0.45 6.37 -9.42
C PHE A 172 -0.33 7.59 -8.51
N PRO A 173 -0.99 8.71 -8.87
CA PRO A 173 -1.03 9.90 -8.04
C PRO A 173 -1.86 9.68 -6.76
N PRO A 174 -1.53 10.34 -5.64
CA PRO A 174 -2.10 10.02 -4.32
C PRO A 174 -3.58 10.38 -4.20
N GLU A 175 -4.11 11.26 -5.05
CA GLU A 175 -5.55 11.52 -5.12
C GLU A 175 -6.37 10.35 -5.68
N GLU A 176 -5.72 9.31 -6.24
CA GLU A 176 -6.37 8.12 -6.83
C GLU A 176 -6.03 6.82 -6.09
N VAL A 177 -5.40 6.88 -4.92
CA VAL A 177 -4.97 5.70 -4.16
C VAL A 177 -5.57 5.72 -2.76
N ARG A 178 -6.11 4.57 -2.36
CA ARG A 178 -6.52 4.26 -0.99
C ARG A 178 -5.83 2.97 -0.54
N GLU A 179 -4.89 3.11 0.38
CA GLU A 179 -4.28 1.99 1.10
C GLU A 179 -5.08 1.74 2.38
N CYS A 180 -6.02 0.81 2.35
CA CYS A 180 -6.99 0.62 3.43
C CYS A 180 -6.41 0.06 4.73
N HIS A 181 -5.15 -0.36 4.71
CA HIS A 181 -4.41 -0.87 5.87
C HIS A 181 -3.17 -0.04 6.18
N GLY A 182 -3.01 1.13 5.55
CA GLY A 182 -1.79 1.94 5.67
C GLY A 182 -0.61 1.38 4.86
N ASN A 183 0.61 1.83 5.18
CA ASN A 183 1.83 1.40 4.47
C ASN A 183 3.09 1.52 5.35
N VAL A 184 4.20 0.95 4.88
CA VAL A 184 5.50 0.97 5.57
C VAL A 184 6.24 2.32 5.51
N GLU A 185 5.85 3.21 4.60
CA GLU A 185 6.48 4.52 4.40
C GLU A 185 5.98 5.55 5.41
N LEU A 186 4.82 5.31 6.01
CA LEU A 186 4.22 6.13 7.05
C LEU A 186 4.39 5.48 8.42
N TRP A 187 4.64 6.29 9.43
CA TRP A 187 4.97 5.89 10.79
C TRP A 187 4.17 6.72 11.80
N GLN A 188 3.87 6.13 12.95
CA GLN A 188 3.11 6.74 14.03
C GLN A 188 3.68 6.34 15.39
N CYS A 189 3.29 7.05 16.44
CA CYS A 189 3.60 6.64 17.81
C CYS A 189 2.90 5.32 18.14
N SER A 190 3.56 4.44 18.92
CA SER A 190 2.92 3.23 19.47
C SER A 190 2.00 3.55 20.65
N ALA A 191 2.33 4.57 21.44
CA ALA A 191 1.49 5.07 22.52
C ALA A 191 0.46 6.09 22.00
N PRO A 192 -0.73 6.20 22.61
CA PRO A 192 -1.76 7.18 22.25
C PRO A 192 -1.41 8.60 22.75
N CYS A 193 -0.16 9.05 22.56
CA CYS A 193 0.30 10.36 22.99
C CYS A 193 -0.03 11.48 21.99
N CYS A 194 -0.05 11.16 20.69
CA CYS A 194 -0.27 12.10 19.61
C CYS A 194 -0.95 11.41 18.42
N GLN A 195 -1.63 12.18 17.57
CA GLN A 195 -2.27 11.71 16.34
C GLN A 195 -1.42 12.00 15.10
N GLN A 196 -0.09 12.09 15.27
CA GLN A 196 0.82 12.46 14.18
C GLN A 196 1.24 11.24 13.38
N ILE A 197 1.24 11.40 12.05
CA ILE A 197 1.83 10.48 11.09
C ILE A 197 3.05 11.16 10.44
N TRP A 198 4.14 10.40 10.31
CA TRP A 198 5.40 10.84 9.74
C TRP A 198 5.80 9.95 8.57
N ARG A 199 6.36 10.53 7.51
CA ARG A 199 6.92 9.75 6.40
C ARG A 199 8.37 9.41 6.70
N ALA A 200 8.77 8.15 6.57
CA ALA A 200 10.16 7.74 6.78
C ALA A 200 11.11 8.44 5.78
N PRO A 201 12.36 8.75 6.19
CA PRO A 201 13.37 9.28 5.29
C PRO A 201 13.61 8.36 4.09
N ALA A 202 13.85 8.92 2.91
CA ALA A 202 13.93 8.16 1.65
C ALA A 202 15.19 7.29 1.55
N GLU A 203 16.22 7.61 2.32
CA GLU A 203 17.54 6.98 2.38
C GLU A 203 17.71 6.04 3.57
N PHE A 204 16.69 5.89 4.42
CA PHE A 204 16.75 4.99 5.57
C PHE A 204 16.53 3.52 5.17
N LEU A 205 17.20 2.60 5.87
CA LEU A 205 16.96 1.16 5.83
C LEU A 205 17.20 0.60 7.24
N PHE A 206 16.45 -0.44 7.61
CA PHE A 206 16.66 -1.14 8.87
C PHE A 206 17.88 -2.06 8.77
N HIS A 207 18.64 -2.18 9.85
CA HIS A 207 19.58 -3.27 10.02
C HIS A 207 18.83 -4.49 10.55
N VAL A 208 18.64 -5.50 9.70
CA VAL A 208 17.97 -6.76 10.04
C VAL A 208 18.96 -7.89 9.83
N ASP A 209 19.16 -8.71 10.86
CA ASP A 209 19.96 -9.92 10.75
C ASP A 209 19.20 -10.93 9.84
N PRO A 210 19.79 -11.34 8.71
CA PRO A 210 19.12 -12.20 7.74
C PRO A 210 18.95 -13.65 8.22
N GLU A 211 19.68 -14.10 9.24
CA GLU A 211 19.55 -15.45 9.80
C GLU A 211 18.47 -15.49 10.89
N THR A 212 18.50 -14.52 11.81
CA THR A 212 17.58 -14.48 12.95
C THR A 212 16.29 -13.71 12.68
N MET A 213 16.26 -12.90 11.62
CA MET A 213 15.19 -11.94 11.32
C MET A 213 14.91 -10.98 12.49
N LEU A 214 15.91 -10.70 13.32
CA LEU A 214 15.85 -9.72 14.40
C LEU A 214 16.54 -8.42 13.99
N ALA A 215 16.02 -7.30 14.47
CA ALA A 215 16.65 -5.99 14.32
C ALA A 215 17.19 -5.54 15.69
N PRO A 216 18.52 -5.53 15.93
CA PRO A 216 19.07 -5.01 17.17
C PRO A 216 18.84 -3.50 17.28
N ALA A 217 18.67 -2.96 18.49
CA ALA A 217 18.37 -1.53 18.71
C ALA A 217 19.49 -0.60 18.26
N PHE A 218 20.74 -1.07 18.27
CA PHE A 218 21.92 -0.34 17.81
C PHE A 218 22.55 -1.06 16.62
N SER A 219 22.88 -0.33 15.56
CA SER A 219 23.70 -0.86 14.47
C SER A 219 25.18 -0.93 14.91
N VAL A 220 25.80 -2.10 14.89
CA VAL A 220 27.24 -2.24 15.16
C VAL A 220 28.02 -1.62 13.99
N PRO A 221 28.98 -0.69 14.21
CA PRO A 221 29.81 -0.17 13.13
C PRO A 221 30.67 -1.31 12.56
N GLY A 222 30.41 -1.71 11.31
CA GLY A 222 31.28 -2.63 10.56
C GLY A 222 30.65 -3.93 10.05
N GLU A 223 29.41 -4.24 10.40
CA GLU A 223 28.69 -5.42 9.88
C GLU A 223 27.60 -5.01 8.88
N ALA A 224 27.99 -4.32 7.81
CA ALA A 224 27.17 -4.25 6.61
C ALA A 224 27.52 -5.43 5.70
N ALA A 225 26.57 -6.31 5.45
CA ALA A 225 26.71 -7.35 4.45
C ALA A 225 26.72 -6.75 3.02
N SER A 226 27.91 -6.82 2.39
CA SER A 226 28.19 -6.82 0.93
C SER A 226 28.38 -5.48 0.17
N PRO A 227 29.11 -5.51 -0.96
CA PRO A 227 30.39 -4.84 -1.14
C PRO A 227 30.25 -3.40 -1.62
N ALA A 228 31.16 -2.56 -1.13
CA ALA A 228 31.36 -1.18 -1.57
C ALA A 228 31.40 -1.07 -3.10
N LEU A 229 30.44 -0.34 -3.66
CA LEU A 229 30.61 0.36 -4.92
C LEU A 229 30.77 1.85 -4.56
N GLY A 230 31.92 2.39 -4.94
CA GLY A 230 32.47 3.66 -4.47
C GLY A 230 31.47 4.81 -4.48
N ILE A 231 31.38 5.47 -3.34
CA ILE A 231 30.73 6.76 -3.16
C ILE A 231 31.87 7.77 -2.95
N ASP A 232 31.93 8.79 -3.80
CA ASP A 232 32.81 9.94 -3.63
C ASP A 232 32.34 10.77 -2.43
N ASP A 233 33.27 11.04 -1.52
CA ASP A 233 33.11 11.95 -0.39
C ASP A 233 32.86 13.39 -0.87
N ALA A 234 31.64 13.90 -0.71
CA ALA A 234 31.38 15.33 -0.67
C ALA A 234 29.98 15.66 -0.10
N ALA A 235 29.90 15.85 1.22
CA ALA A 235 29.16 16.95 1.86
C ALA A 235 29.25 16.79 3.39
N ALA A 236 30.10 17.60 4.03
CA ALA A 236 30.01 17.83 5.46
C ALA A 236 28.74 18.65 5.73
N ALA A 237 27.72 18.03 6.31
CA ALA A 237 26.52 18.72 6.78
C ALA A 237 26.81 19.39 8.13
N SER A 238 26.36 20.63 8.27
CA SER A 238 26.47 21.42 9.50
C SER A 238 25.62 20.80 10.62
N PHE A 239 26.19 20.69 11.83
CA PHE A 239 25.46 20.34 13.06
C PHE A 239 24.18 21.18 13.19
N GLN A 240 23.03 20.54 13.07
CA GLN A 240 21.73 21.14 13.36
C GLN A 240 21.31 20.70 14.76
N GLU A 241 20.97 21.65 15.64
CA GLU A 241 20.46 21.34 16.98
C GLU A 241 19.28 20.37 16.88
N CYS A 242 19.36 19.26 17.64
CA CYS A 242 18.33 18.24 17.70
C CYS A 242 17.10 18.83 18.40
N ASP A 243 16.05 19.13 17.64
CA ASP A 243 14.76 19.54 18.21
C ASP A 243 14.11 18.31 18.86
N GLU A 244 14.05 18.34 20.20
CA GLU A 244 13.56 17.26 21.03
C GLU A 244 12.10 16.87 20.74
N THR A 245 11.33 17.66 19.99
CA THR A 245 9.92 17.37 19.67
C THR A 245 9.72 16.54 18.40
N LYS A 246 10.79 16.26 17.65
CA LYS A 246 10.78 15.53 16.37
C LYS A 246 10.99 14.03 16.54
N ALA A 247 10.37 13.24 15.66
CA ALA A 247 10.56 11.79 15.65
C ALA A 247 12.03 11.46 15.35
N CYS A 248 12.60 10.44 16.01
CA CYS A 248 14.02 10.08 15.89
C CYS A 248 14.10 8.69 15.25
N ILE A 249 14.83 8.58 14.13
CA ILE A 249 15.16 7.31 13.45
C ILE A 249 16.64 7.36 13.12
N GLY A 250 17.36 6.24 13.32
CA GLY A 250 18.81 6.21 13.23
C GLY A 250 19.38 6.56 11.87
N ARG A 251 20.70 6.38 11.73
CA ARG A 251 21.46 6.84 10.56
C ARG A 251 20.97 6.19 9.25
N PRO A 252 20.93 6.93 8.12
CA PRO A 252 20.73 6.31 6.81
C PRO A 252 21.80 5.24 6.54
N LEU A 253 21.39 4.03 6.16
CA LEU A 253 22.29 2.91 5.87
C LEU A 253 22.42 2.60 4.36
N GLY A 254 21.92 3.45 3.46
CA GLY A 254 22.02 3.14 2.04
C GLY A 254 21.62 4.25 1.07
N ILE A 255 21.73 3.90 -0.21
CA ILE A 255 21.37 4.75 -1.34
C ILE A 255 19.84 4.80 -1.41
N SER A 256 19.28 6.01 -1.43
CA SER A 256 17.86 6.25 -1.62
C SER A 256 17.30 5.54 -2.85
N ARG A 257 16.03 5.15 -2.76
CA ARG A 257 15.18 4.69 -3.88
C ARG A 257 15.01 5.85 -4.90
N LEU A 258 16.02 6.10 -5.74
CA LEU A 258 16.07 7.31 -6.61
C LEU A 258 14.92 7.43 -7.64
N LYS A 259 14.13 6.38 -7.89
CA LYS A 259 13.13 6.34 -9.00
C LYS A 259 11.71 5.94 -8.62
N THR A 260 11.35 6.04 -7.36
CA THR A 260 10.20 5.32 -6.80
C THR A 260 9.60 6.11 -5.63
N LEU A 261 8.33 5.92 -5.33
CA LEU A 261 7.45 6.86 -4.65
C LEU A 261 7.32 8.17 -5.42
N ARG A 262 7.38 8.09 -6.75
CA ARG A 262 7.30 9.23 -7.68
C ARG A 262 6.14 10.16 -7.34
N TYR A 263 5.02 9.58 -6.92
CA TYR A 263 3.79 10.29 -6.61
C TYR A 263 3.54 10.49 -5.12
N MET A 264 4.38 9.93 -4.25
CA MET A 264 4.40 10.22 -2.82
C MET A 264 5.73 10.92 -2.50
N PRO A 265 5.94 12.15 -3.04
CA PRO A 265 7.17 12.88 -2.81
C PRO A 265 7.36 13.09 -1.32
N THR A 266 8.63 13.10 -0.90
CA THR A 266 9.01 13.45 0.47
C THR A 266 8.27 14.71 0.88
N ALA A 267 7.77 14.74 2.12
CA ALA A 267 7.02 15.88 2.65
C ALA A 267 7.75 17.18 2.30
N THR A 268 6.97 18.21 2.00
CA THR A 268 7.41 19.62 2.00
C THR A 268 7.99 20.07 3.36
N ASN A 269 8.07 19.17 4.35
CA ASN A 269 8.74 19.38 5.61
C ASN A 269 9.60 18.15 6.03
N PRO A 270 10.85 18.02 5.53
CA PRO A 270 11.82 17.02 6.00
C PRO A 270 12.21 17.21 7.48
N GLU A 271 11.77 18.30 8.12
CA GLU A 271 12.09 18.63 9.50
C GLU A 271 11.30 17.83 10.54
N ARG A 272 10.44 16.85 10.19
CA ARG A 272 9.71 16.06 11.21
C ARG A 272 10.52 14.89 11.80
N TRP A 273 11.56 14.45 11.10
CA TRP A 273 12.51 13.46 11.62
C TRP A 273 13.83 14.13 11.97
N VAL A 274 14.44 13.71 13.08
CA VAL A 274 15.85 13.96 13.36
C VAL A 274 16.62 12.69 13.03
N MET A 275 17.58 12.82 12.12
CA MET A 275 18.60 11.80 11.87
C MET A 275 19.80 12.15 12.74
N ASN A 276 20.27 11.20 13.54
CA ASN A 276 21.48 11.42 14.34
C ASN A 276 22.71 11.35 13.44
N GLU A 277 23.24 12.52 13.06
CA GLU A 277 24.54 12.64 12.41
C GLU A 277 25.61 12.91 13.48
N SER A 278 26.48 11.94 13.75
CA SER A 278 27.77 12.23 14.40
C SER A 278 28.89 11.47 13.72
N GLU A 279 29.91 12.20 13.27
CA GLU A 279 31.14 11.65 12.67
C GLU A 279 32.09 11.00 13.70
N GLU A 280 31.80 11.07 15.01
CA GLU A 280 32.73 10.64 16.06
C GLU A 280 32.43 9.23 16.58
N ALA A 281 32.77 8.19 15.80
CA ALA A 281 32.73 6.80 16.24
C ALA A 281 34.05 6.05 16.00
N THR A 282 35.21 6.71 16.19
CA THR A 282 36.52 6.03 16.03
C THR A 282 37.35 5.88 17.31
N ASN A 283 36.87 6.26 18.50
CA ASN A 283 37.60 5.98 19.74
C ASN A 283 36.70 5.86 20.98
N ALA A 284 36.11 4.68 21.19
CA ALA A 284 35.58 4.33 22.51
C ALA A 284 35.90 2.85 22.82
N LYS A 285 37.07 2.62 23.40
CA LYS A 285 37.34 1.37 24.13
C LYS A 285 36.63 1.44 25.47
N GLY A 286 35.61 0.61 25.63
CA GLY A 286 35.02 0.26 26.92
C GLY A 286 33.92 1.21 27.37
N LEU A 287 32.67 0.83 27.14
CA LEU A 287 31.54 1.31 27.94
C LEU A 287 30.75 0.11 28.43
N GLN A 288 30.66 0.03 29.76
CA GLN A 288 29.76 -0.82 30.51
C GLN A 288 28.31 -0.40 30.23
N GLU A 289 27.44 -1.40 30.10
CA GLU A 289 25.99 -1.26 30.08
C GLU A 289 25.52 -0.55 31.36
N ASN A 290 25.02 0.68 31.23
CA ASN A 290 24.22 1.36 32.24
C ASN A 290 23.02 2.00 31.54
N ASP A 291 21.83 1.67 32.04
CA ASP A 291 20.54 1.68 31.35
C ASP A 291 19.72 2.96 31.60
N ASP A 292 20.36 4.11 31.87
CA ASP A 292 19.68 5.28 32.47
C ASP A 292 19.84 6.63 31.73
N ASP A 293 20.43 6.68 30.54
CA ASP A 293 20.54 7.95 29.78
C ASP A 293 19.66 7.94 28.51
N ARG A 294 18.44 8.49 28.64
CA ARG A 294 17.42 8.59 27.57
C ARG A 294 17.68 9.72 26.56
N THR A 295 18.95 10.03 26.30
CA THR A 295 19.33 10.88 25.17
C THR A 295 19.26 10.06 23.87
N CYS A 296 18.60 10.57 22.82
CA CYS A 296 18.55 9.99 21.46
C CYS A 296 20.00 9.80 20.99
N SER A 297 20.56 8.60 21.24
CA SER A 297 21.97 8.28 21.01
C SER A 297 22.17 7.82 19.56
N ASN A 298 23.38 8.09 19.05
CA ASN A 298 23.67 8.32 17.62
C ASN A 298 23.68 7.10 16.68
N SER A 299 22.89 6.05 16.92
CA SER A 299 22.90 4.83 16.07
C SER A 299 21.64 3.94 16.20
N GLY A 300 20.47 4.53 16.50
CA GLY A 300 19.26 3.79 16.81
C GLY A 300 18.55 3.17 15.60
N ASN A 301 18.57 1.85 15.45
CA ASN A 301 17.83 1.11 14.43
C ASN A 301 16.31 1.05 14.72
N HIS A 302 15.89 1.46 15.92
CA HIS A 302 14.49 1.45 16.37
C HIS A 302 13.93 2.88 16.41
N PRO A 303 12.93 3.22 15.59
CA PRO A 303 12.33 4.54 15.56
C PRO A 303 11.60 4.90 16.85
N THR A 304 11.60 6.18 17.23
CA THR A 304 10.90 6.68 18.42
C THR A 304 10.06 7.92 18.12
N CYS A 305 8.97 8.09 18.88
CA CYS A 305 8.09 9.26 18.81
C CYS A 305 8.82 10.51 19.30
N GLY A 306 8.64 11.62 18.59
CA GLY A 306 9.24 12.89 18.98
C GLY A 306 8.72 13.46 20.28
N GLN A 307 7.43 13.27 20.59
CA GLN A 307 6.81 13.89 21.76
C GLN A 307 7.04 13.12 23.06
N CYS A 308 6.83 11.80 23.04
CA CYS A 308 6.89 10.98 24.26
C CYS A 308 8.08 10.02 24.31
N LYS A 309 8.86 9.94 23.23
CA LYS A 309 10.01 9.01 23.09
C LYS A 309 9.67 7.52 23.18
N ALA A 310 8.38 7.16 23.25
CA ALA A 310 7.95 5.78 23.09
C ALA A 310 8.33 5.26 21.69
N PRO A 311 8.39 3.93 21.48
CA PRO A 311 8.62 3.36 20.17
C PRO A 311 7.67 3.92 19.10
N ALA A 312 8.20 4.20 17.92
CA ALA A 312 7.39 4.47 16.74
C ALA A 312 7.24 3.16 15.94
N ARG A 313 6.14 3.05 15.21
CA ARG A 313 5.77 1.88 14.42
C ARG A 313 5.25 2.28 13.05
N PRO A 314 5.27 1.40 12.04
CA PRO A 314 4.59 1.66 10.79
C PRO A 314 3.12 1.99 11.05
N ALA A 315 2.58 2.95 10.31
CA ALA A 315 1.18 3.33 10.33
C ALA A 315 0.34 2.30 9.54
N ILE A 316 0.43 1.04 9.97
CA ILE A 316 -0.22 -0.11 9.36
C ILE A 316 -1.25 -0.68 10.34
N LEU A 317 -2.43 -1.06 9.83
CA LEU A 317 -3.42 -1.77 10.63
C LEU A 317 -2.95 -3.21 10.90
N MET A 318 -2.52 -3.48 12.13
CA MET A 318 -2.04 -4.80 12.56
C MET A 318 -3.18 -5.64 13.18
N PHE A 319 -2.94 -6.93 13.43
CA PHE A 319 -3.94 -7.77 14.10
C PHE A 319 -4.04 -7.39 15.58
N GLY A 320 -5.28 -7.27 16.07
CA GLY A 320 -5.55 -6.88 17.45
C GLY A 320 -5.22 -5.41 17.77
N ASP A 321 -5.04 -4.59 16.76
CA ASP A 321 -4.60 -3.20 16.90
C ASP A 321 -5.75 -2.26 17.31
N SER A 322 -5.51 -1.47 18.35
CA SER A 322 -6.44 -0.46 18.87
C SER A 322 -5.88 0.97 18.78
N ALA A 323 -4.64 1.12 18.31
CA ALA A 323 -3.91 2.38 18.28
C ALA A 323 -3.53 2.82 16.86
N TRP A 324 -3.85 2.04 15.82
CA TRP A 324 -3.64 2.43 14.43
C TRP A 324 -4.36 3.73 14.10
N ILE A 325 -3.62 4.66 13.49
CA ILE A 325 -4.12 5.93 12.99
C ILE A 325 -4.20 5.79 11.47
N ASP A 326 -5.41 5.84 10.95
CA ASP A 326 -5.65 5.85 9.50
C ASP A 326 -5.32 7.22 8.90
N THR A 327 -5.03 7.26 7.61
CA THR A 327 -4.94 8.53 6.87
C THR A 327 -6.35 8.93 6.45
N GLU A 328 -7.05 9.66 7.31
CA GLU A 328 -8.46 10.05 7.11
C GLU A 328 -8.69 10.74 5.77
N GLU A 329 -7.72 11.50 5.27
CA GLU A 329 -7.80 12.19 3.98
C GLU A 329 -7.85 11.21 2.80
N GLN A 330 -7.17 10.05 2.88
CA GLN A 330 -7.32 8.99 1.87
C GLN A 330 -8.73 8.39 1.93
N SER A 331 -9.28 8.16 3.13
CA SER A 331 -10.64 7.63 3.29
C SER A 331 -11.68 8.61 2.74
N ALA A 332 -11.56 9.89 3.07
CA ALA A 332 -12.45 10.94 2.58
C ALA A 332 -12.43 11.02 1.04
N ARG A 333 -11.25 10.98 0.41
CA ARG A 333 -11.14 10.96 -1.06
C ARG A 333 -11.78 9.72 -1.69
N TRP A 334 -11.58 8.56 -1.08
CA TRP A 334 -12.20 7.31 -1.50
C TRP A 334 -13.73 7.40 -1.42
N GLU A 335 -14.27 7.89 -0.31
CA GLU A 335 -15.70 8.05 -0.09
C GLU A 335 -16.31 9.03 -1.11
N GLU A 336 -15.73 10.22 -1.27
CA GLU A 336 -16.15 11.22 -2.25
C GLU A 336 -16.17 10.66 -3.67
N TRP A 337 -15.11 9.95 -4.07
CA TRP A 337 -15.01 9.36 -5.40
C TRP A 337 -16.01 8.23 -5.59
N SER A 338 -16.13 7.32 -4.61
CA SER A 338 -17.03 6.17 -4.68
C SER A 338 -18.50 6.60 -4.76
N GLU A 339 -18.88 7.63 -4.00
CA GLU A 339 -20.22 8.21 -4.03
C GLU A 339 -20.50 8.89 -5.37
N ALA A 340 -19.55 9.67 -5.90
CA ALA A 340 -19.68 10.30 -7.21
C ALA A 340 -19.87 9.26 -8.33
N VAL A 341 -19.10 8.16 -8.30
CA VAL A 341 -19.24 7.05 -9.25
C VAL A 341 -20.60 6.36 -9.09
N LEU A 342 -21.03 6.08 -7.86
CA LEU A 342 -22.32 5.45 -7.59
C LEU A 342 -23.46 6.29 -8.17
N GLN A 343 -23.52 7.58 -7.82
CA GLN A 343 -24.56 8.50 -8.30
C GLN A 343 -24.61 8.60 -9.83
N LEU A 344 -23.44 8.68 -10.48
CA LEU A 344 -23.34 8.78 -11.94
C LEU A 344 -23.62 7.43 -12.65
N SER A 345 -23.68 6.32 -11.92
CA SER A 345 -24.00 4.99 -12.44
C SER A 345 -25.50 4.65 -12.36
N ILE A 346 -26.29 5.44 -11.64
CA ILE A 346 -27.74 5.26 -11.54
C ILE A 346 -28.39 5.69 -12.86
N PRO A 347 -29.24 4.85 -13.49
CA PRO A 347 -30.01 5.26 -14.65
C PRO A 347 -30.99 6.38 -14.28
N ASP A 348 -30.89 7.53 -14.95
CA ASP A 348 -31.83 8.65 -14.84
C ASP A 348 -32.39 8.95 -16.25
N SER A 349 -33.66 9.38 -16.32
CA SER A 349 -34.39 9.53 -17.59
C SER A 349 -33.93 10.71 -18.43
N ASP A 350 -33.27 11.72 -17.85
CA ASP A 350 -33.26 13.05 -18.48
C ASP A 350 -31.93 13.66 -18.95
N THR A 351 -30.72 13.15 -18.65
CA THR A 351 -29.52 13.94 -19.07
C THR A 351 -28.27 13.25 -19.60
N LYS A 352 -27.86 12.03 -19.21
CA LYS A 352 -26.70 11.31 -19.81
C LYS A 352 -26.80 9.80 -19.55
N PRO A 353 -26.19 8.92 -20.38
CA PRO A 353 -26.15 7.50 -20.07
C PRO A 353 -25.42 7.24 -18.73
N PRO A 354 -25.91 6.28 -17.92
CA PRO A 354 -25.27 5.89 -16.67
C PRO A 354 -23.87 5.35 -16.94
N LEU A 355 -22.94 5.62 -16.03
CA LEU A 355 -21.58 5.11 -16.14
C LEU A 355 -21.56 3.59 -15.95
N LYS A 356 -20.74 2.93 -16.77
CA LYS A 356 -20.43 1.50 -16.62
C LYS A 356 -19.16 1.34 -15.78
N VAL A 357 -19.26 0.55 -14.71
CA VAL A 357 -18.16 0.31 -13.79
C VAL A 357 -17.52 -1.05 -14.05
N CYS A 358 -16.20 -1.09 -14.20
CA CYS A 358 -15.44 -2.34 -14.16
C CYS A 358 -14.56 -2.34 -12.91
N ILE A 359 -14.74 -3.33 -12.05
CA ILE A 359 -13.86 -3.60 -10.92
C ILE A 359 -12.86 -4.67 -11.35
N LEU A 360 -11.57 -4.37 -11.25
CA LEU A 360 -10.48 -5.30 -11.48
C LEU A 360 -9.88 -5.69 -10.14
N GLU A 361 -10.23 -6.87 -9.64
CA GLU A 361 -9.70 -7.42 -8.40
C GLU A 361 -8.54 -8.39 -8.68
N VAL A 362 -7.35 -8.11 -8.15
CA VAL A 362 -6.15 -8.90 -8.41
C VAL A 362 -5.47 -9.30 -7.10
N GLY A 363 -5.22 -10.60 -6.93
CA GLY A 363 -4.38 -11.10 -5.83
C GLY A 363 -4.98 -10.95 -4.42
N CYS A 364 -6.29 -10.74 -4.31
CA CYS A 364 -7.00 -10.67 -3.03
C CYS A 364 -7.32 -12.08 -2.51
N GLY A 365 -6.70 -12.48 -1.40
CA GLY A 365 -6.85 -13.81 -0.80
C GLY A 365 -7.92 -13.90 0.30
N GLY A 366 -7.99 -15.05 0.98
CA GLY A 366 -8.96 -15.32 2.06
C GLY A 366 -8.50 -14.96 3.47
N ASN A 367 -7.20 -14.72 3.70
CA ASN A 367 -6.68 -14.40 5.04
C ASN A 367 -7.05 -12.98 5.50
N VAL A 368 -7.07 -12.04 4.55
CA VAL A 368 -7.47 -10.64 4.77
C VAL A 368 -8.47 -10.28 3.68
N ILE A 369 -9.76 -10.29 4.04
CA ILE A 369 -10.87 -10.19 3.08
C ILE A 369 -11.38 -8.76 2.84
N THR A 370 -10.76 -7.74 3.45
CA THR A 370 -11.23 -6.35 3.38
C THR A 370 -11.48 -5.87 1.94
N VAL A 371 -10.55 -6.16 1.02
CA VAL A 371 -10.68 -5.77 -0.39
C VAL A 371 -11.80 -6.56 -1.09
N ARG A 372 -11.93 -7.86 -0.81
CA ARG A 372 -13.02 -8.69 -1.38
C ARG A 372 -14.39 -8.19 -0.93
N ALA A 373 -14.53 -7.90 0.37
CA ALA A 373 -15.74 -7.32 0.94
C ALA A 373 -16.06 -5.95 0.34
N ASN A 374 -15.04 -5.11 0.09
CA ASN A 374 -15.20 -3.83 -0.59
C ASN A 374 -15.65 -4.00 -2.05
N THR A 375 -15.04 -4.91 -2.80
CA THR A 375 -15.43 -5.26 -4.18
C THR A 375 -16.90 -5.64 -4.27
N GLU A 376 -17.35 -6.59 -3.44
CA GLU A 376 -18.74 -7.05 -3.48
C GLU A 376 -19.73 -6.00 -2.97
N ARG A 377 -19.33 -5.16 -2.00
CA ARG A 377 -20.12 -4.02 -1.55
C ARG A 377 -20.37 -3.03 -2.69
N ILE A 378 -19.31 -2.59 -3.39
CA ILE A 378 -19.43 -1.64 -4.50
C ILE A 378 -20.25 -2.27 -5.64
N TYR A 379 -19.95 -3.53 -6.00
CA TYR A 379 -20.72 -4.27 -7.00
C TYR A 379 -22.22 -4.28 -6.67
N LYS A 380 -22.57 -4.63 -5.43
CA LYS A 380 -23.96 -4.68 -4.96
C LYS A 380 -24.61 -3.29 -4.97
N GLN A 381 -23.91 -2.25 -4.52
CA GLN A 381 -24.44 -0.88 -4.50
C GLN A 381 -24.77 -0.39 -5.91
N VAL A 382 -23.88 -0.60 -6.87
CA VAL A 382 -24.11 -0.18 -8.25
C VAL A 382 -25.26 -0.96 -8.89
N THR A 383 -25.25 -2.30 -8.78
CA THR A 383 -26.25 -3.15 -9.44
C THR A 383 -27.65 -3.04 -8.81
N SER A 384 -27.74 -2.92 -7.48
CA SER A 384 -29.04 -2.76 -6.80
C SER A 384 -29.71 -1.42 -7.11
N SER A 385 -28.93 -0.40 -7.49
CA SER A 385 -29.44 0.88 -7.98
C SER A 385 -29.71 0.89 -9.50
N GLY A 386 -29.68 -0.27 -10.17
CA GLY A 386 -29.92 -0.41 -11.60
C GLY A 386 -28.74 -0.04 -12.50
N GLY A 387 -27.57 0.23 -11.93
CA GLY A 387 -26.34 0.54 -12.66
C GLY A 387 -25.68 -0.69 -13.26
N ASN A 388 -24.71 -0.47 -14.16
CA ASN A 388 -23.95 -1.53 -14.80
C ASN A 388 -22.57 -1.68 -14.12
N CYS A 389 -22.35 -2.82 -13.45
CA CYS A 389 -21.06 -3.16 -12.86
C CYS A 389 -20.63 -4.56 -13.29
N THR A 390 -19.35 -4.74 -13.58
CA THR A 390 -18.75 -6.06 -13.81
C THR A 390 -17.49 -6.19 -12.97
N VAL A 391 -17.25 -7.39 -12.43
CA VAL A 391 -16.04 -7.70 -11.67
C VAL A 391 -15.16 -8.66 -12.44
N VAL A 392 -13.90 -8.30 -12.68
CA VAL A 392 -12.86 -9.20 -13.18
C VAL A 392 -12.00 -9.60 -11.98
N ARG A 393 -12.01 -10.88 -11.62
CA ARG A 393 -11.28 -11.41 -10.45
C ARG A 393 -10.16 -12.32 -10.92
N ILE A 394 -8.92 -11.94 -10.60
CA ILE A 394 -7.69 -12.66 -10.95
C ILE A 394 -7.08 -13.20 -9.66
N ASN A 395 -7.12 -14.52 -9.48
CA ASN A 395 -6.51 -15.18 -8.34
C ASN A 395 -6.21 -16.66 -8.68
N PRO A 396 -5.02 -17.19 -8.35
CA PRO A 396 -4.68 -18.58 -8.68
C PRO A 396 -5.43 -19.62 -7.85
N GLU A 397 -5.96 -19.26 -6.67
CA GLU A 397 -6.63 -20.18 -5.75
C GLU A 397 -8.11 -19.84 -5.49
N LEU A 398 -8.45 -18.55 -5.42
CA LEU A 398 -9.79 -18.05 -5.07
C LEU A 398 -10.38 -17.14 -6.18
N PRO A 399 -10.53 -17.62 -7.43
CA PRO A 399 -10.97 -16.82 -8.58
C PRO A 399 -12.48 -16.58 -8.63
N LEU A 400 -13.28 -17.32 -7.85
CA LEU A 400 -14.75 -17.26 -7.85
C LEU A 400 -15.28 -16.09 -7.02
N ALA A 401 -16.54 -15.71 -7.24
CA ALA A 401 -17.28 -14.79 -6.38
C ALA A 401 -17.42 -15.38 -4.95
N ASP A 402 -17.49 -14.56 -3.91
CA ASP A 402 -17.74 -15.08 -2.55
C ASP A 402 -19.23 -15.35 -2.33
N ASN A 403 -20.09 -14.61 -3.04
CA ASN A 403 -21.52 -14.90 -3.17
C ASN A 403 -21.82 -15.56 -4.53
N ASP A 404 -22.33 -16.79 -4.49
CA ASP A 404 -22.73 -17.57 -5.67
C ASP A 404 -23.75 -16.84 -6.56
N GLU A 405 -24.61 -15.98 -5.97
CA GLU A 405 -25.57 -15.16 -6.71
C GLU A 405 -24.91 -14.21 -7.72
N TYR A 406 -23.65 -13.83 -7.50
CA TYR A 406 -22.92 -12.89 -8.35
C TYR A 406 -22.06 -13.57 -9.40
N GLN A 407 -21.95 -14.91 -9.37
CA GLN A 407 -20.96 -15.65 -10.14
C GLN A 407 -21.08 -15.45 -11.66
N THR A 408 -22.28 -15.17 -12.18
CA THR A 408 -22.52 -14.90 -13.61
C THR A 408 -21.99 -13.55 -14.08
N ASP A 409 -21.94 -12.58 -13.17
CA ASP A 409 -21.48 -11.21 -13.43
C ASP A 409 -19.97 -11.06 -13.18
N PHE A 410 -19.34 -12.10 -12.62
CA PHE A 410 -17.91 -12.16 -12.40
C PHE A 410 -17.21 -12.81 -13.61
N VAL A 411 -16.08 -12.22 -14.00
CA VAL A 411 -15.10 -12.82 -14.90
C VAL A 411 -13.99 -13.40 -14.03
N SER A 412 -14.12 -14.68 -13.72
CA SER A 412 -13.14 -15.44 -12.95
C SER A 412 -11.95 -15.86 -13.81
N ILE A 413 -10.75 -15.49 -13.39
CA ILE A 413 -9.48 -15.82 -14.04
C ILE A 413 -8.58 -16.52 -13.01
N MET A 414 -8.40 -17.83 -13.17
CA MET A 414 -7.53 -18.62 -12.29
C MET A 414 -6.08 -18.53 -12.75
N SER A 415 -5.39 -17.46 -12.33
CA SER A 415 -4.00 -17.18 -12.70
C SER A 415 -3.35 -16.22 -11.69
N LYS A 416 -2.03 -16.11 -11.74
CA LYS A 416 -1.30 -15.01 -11.09
C LYS A 416 -1.61 -13.67 -11.79
N GLY A 417 -1.33 -12.57 -11.12
CA GLY A 417 -1.68 -11.23 -11.57
C GLY A 417 -1.03 -10.87 -12.91
N LEU A 418 0.30 -10.88 -12.96
CA LEU A 418 1.07 -10.44 -14.12
C LEU A 418 0.77 -11.25 -15.40
N PRO A 419 0.74 -12.60 -15.40
CA PRO A 419 0.39 -13.35 -16.61
C PRO A 419 -1.01 -13.00 -17.15
N ALA A 420 -2.00 -12.86 -16.25
CA ALA A 420 -3.36 -12.48 -16.65
C ALA A 420 -3.42 -11.05 -17.19
N LEU A 421 -2.77 -10.08 -16.53
CA LEU A 421 -2.75 -8.69 -16.99
C LEU A 421 -2.09 -8.55 -18.36
N LYS A 422 -1.00 -9.28 -18.62
CA LYS A 422 -0.35 -9.33 -19.95
C LYS A 422 -1.29 -9.87 -21.01
N GLU A 423 -2.02 -10.95 -20.72
CA GLU A 423 -2.96 -11.53 -21.68
C GLU A 423 -4.16 -10.60 -21.91
N ILE A 424 -4.70 -9.97 -20.87
CA ILE A 424 -5.77 -8.97 -20.95
C ILE A 424 -5.35 -7.78 -21.81
N ASP A 425 -4.14 -7.26 -21.63
CA ASP A 425 -3.63 -6.09 -22.36
C ASP A 425 -3.66 -6.30 -23.89
N ARG A 426 -3.45 -7.54 -24.36
CA ARG A 426 -3.51 -7.87 -25.79
C ARG A 426 -4.86 -7.56 -26.43
N PHE A 427 -5.92 -7.49 -25.62
CA PHE A 427 -7.29 -7.22 -26.05
C PHE A 427 -7.77 -5.80 -25.74
N ILE A 428 -6.92 -4.97 -25.13
CA ILE A 428 -7.22 -3.55 -24.88
C ILE A 428 -6.73 -2.73 -26.08
N PRO A 429 -7.61 -1.98 -26.78
CA PRO A 429 -7.21 -1.21 -27.95
C PRO A 429 -6.15 -0.17 -27.61
N ARG A 430 -4.97 -0.29 -28.22
CA ARG A 430 -3.99 0.80 -28.25
C ARG A 430 -4.40 1.78 -29.35
N LYS A 431 -4.54 3.08 -29.05
CA LYS A 431 -4.66 4.08 -30.11
C LYS A 431 -3.44 3.93 -31.01
N SER A 432 -3.64 3.73 -32.32
CA SER A 432 -2.53 3.85 -33.26
C SER A 432 -1.92 5.24 -33.06
N LYS A 433 -0.58 5.31 -32.98
CA LYS A 433 0.11 6.60 -33.10
C LYS A 433 -0.21 7.10 -34.52
N SER A 434 -1.19 7.98 -34.63
CA SER A 434 -1.51 8.74 -35.84
C SER A 434 -0.48 9.81 -36.06
#